data_AF-A0A7S8RHA6-F1
#
_entry.id   AF-A0A7S8RHA6-F1
#
_cell.length_a   1.000
_cell.length_b   1.000
_cell.length_c   1.000
_cell.angle_alpha   90.00
_cell.angle_beta   90.00
_cell.angle_gamma   90.00
#
_symmetry.space_group_name_H-M   'P 1'
#
loop_
_entity.id
_entity.type
_entity.pdbx_description
1 polymer ?
#
loop_
_entity_poly.entity_id
_entity_poly.type
_entity_poly.pdbx_seq_one_letter_code
_entity_poly.pdbx_strand_id
1 'polypeptide(L)'
;MVLIAGLVAAGVRRSGASLARMLWVPVPTIVMFVPVAWAQVQAGNPWGLLADPGAPISGLAPATASGARLWVALGFPASSGAGWAELLPALPLWGPALLLVPIGLLAVSAAAMPRWPVGLAHLALIVLGVATAVAATAVAVRFDGASALGLWPGAGLSLAWWGIVGAATLTLDQIGRAEMLRYRRRAGAASASAAVVCMVTLVALAVPALTAPARDATALTNGPTSTLPAYVEADSGGETATGTIVLTPEADGSLAARVVWGGSETLGAHSTVLETRRAMDDASSALAATAAALVTSTSPDAVLALGEQGIAFVLLAPGADAPAAEVLGRESSTALDQRDDLDAVGTTERGELWRVTSDIAARPSAEGSATGIALQILQLAVIVIALLLAAPTGRSRARARQHPRIVGLTASERATDAGRASRLDDDGAHEAQALPSEPRGEEAT
;
A
#
# COMPACT_ATOMS: atom_id res chain seq x y z
N MET A 1 -12.39 -0.32 -9.57
CA MET A 1 -13.83 -0.48 -9.86
C MET A 1 -14.71 0.59 -9.19
N VAL A 2 -14.62 0.84 -7.88
CA VAL A 2 -15.43 1.88 -7.20
C VAL A 2 -15.17 3.30 -7.70
N LEU A 3 -13.90 3.64 -7.92
CA LEU A 3 -13.50 4.95 -8.44
C LEU A 3 -14.06 5.19 -9.86
N ILE A 4 -14.07 4.13 -10.68
CA ILE A 4 -14.63 4.14 -12.05
C ILE A 4 -16.16 4.24 -12.00
N ALA A 5 -16.84 3.48 -11.14
CA ALA A 5 -18.29 3.55 -10.98
C ALA A 5 -18.75 4.93 -10.45
N GLY A 6 -18.00 5.51 -9.51
CA GLY A 6 -18.21 6.88 -9.02
C GLY A 6 -17.99 7.93 -10.10
N LEU A 7 -16.96 7.76 -10.94
CA LEU A 7 -16.70 8.59 -12.12
C LEU A 7 -17.81 8.45 -13.16
N VAL A 8 -18.29 7.25 -13.45
CA VAL A 8 -19.38 7.07 -14.41
C VAL A 8 -20.67 7.71 -13.88
N ALA A 9 -21.02 7.48 -12.61
CA ALA A 9 -22.20 8.05 -11.99
C ALA A 9 -22.18 9.59 -11.90
N ALA A 10 -21.00 10.18 -11.65
CA ALA A 10 -20.84 11.63 -11.62
C ALA A 10 -20.76 12.26 -13.02
N GLY A 11 -20.32 11.50 -14.03
CA GLY A 11 -20.15 11.95 -15.41
C GLY A 11 -21.50 12.05 -16.13
N VAL A 12 -22.42 11.12 -15.83
CA VAL A 12 -23.81 11.15 -16.33
C VAL A 12 -24.58 12.39 -15.86
N ARG A 13 -24.16 13.03 -14.75
CA ARG A 13 -24.85 14.19 -14.15
C ARG A 13 -24.20 15.55 -14.44
N ARG A 14 -23.06 15.62 -15.13
CA ARG A 14 -22.31 16.88 -15.29
C ARG A 14 -21.81 17.05 -16.73
N SER A 15 -21.94 18.26 -17.28
CA SER A 15 -21.44 18.63 -18.61
C SER A 15 -20.19 19.54 -18.54
N GLY A 16 -19.38 19.53 -19.60
CA GLY A 16 -18.28 20.48 -19.82
C GLY A 16 -17.03 20.26 -18.94
N ALA A 17 -16.41 21.35 -18.47
CA ALA A 17 -15.12 21.36 -17.77
C ALA A 17 -15.09 20.58 -16.44
N SER A 18 -16.24 20.14 -15.91
CA SER A 18 -16.29 19.21 -14.78
C SER A 18 -16.01 17.77 -15.18
N LEU A 19 -16.36 17.37 -16.41
CA LEU A 19 -16.11 16.02 -16.92
C LEU A 19 -14.62 15.83 -17.20
N ALA A 20 -13.98 16.81 -17.84
CA ALA A 20 -12.53 16.80 -18.10
C ALA A 20 -11.71 16.66 -16.81
N ARG A 21 -12.05 17.41 -15.75
CA ARG A 21 -11.40 17.28 -14.44
C ARG A 21 -11.59 15.89 -13.82
N MET A 22 -12.76 15.29 -14.02
CA MET A 22 -13.03 13.96 -13.51
C MET A 22 -12.23 12.90 -14.25
N LEU A 23 -12.25 12.94 -15.58
CA LEU A 23 -11.49 12.04 -16.44
C LEU A 23 -9.99 12.16 -16.21
N TRP A 24 -9.50 13.32 -15.77
CA TRP A 24 -8.11 13.53 -15.40
C TRP A 24 -7.71 12.82 -14.08
N VAL A 25 -8.64 12.63 -13.13
CA VAL A 25 -8.33 12.01 -11.82
C VAL A 25 -7.61 10.65 -11.95
N PRO A 26 -8.06 9.69 -12.77
CA PRO A 26 -7.37 8.41 -12.90
C PRO A 26 -6.11 8.45 -13.78
N VAL A 27 -5.85 9.53 -14.55
CA VAL A 27 -4.78 9.56 -15.56
C VAL A 27 -3.40 9.31 -14.96
N PRO A 28 -2.97 9.97 -13.86
CA PRO A 28 -1.66 9.72 -13.27
C PRO A 28 -1.49 8.25 -12.85
N THR A 29 -2.51 7.67 -12.23
CA THR A 29 -2.51 6.25 -11.83
C THR A 29 -2.39 5.35 -13.05
N ILE A 30 -3.17 5.58 -14.12
CA ILE A 30 -3.09 4.78 -15.35
C ILE A 30 -1.68 4.85 -15.93
N VAL A 31 -1.12 6.05 -16.11
CA VAL A 31 0.22 6.24 -16.71
C VAL A 31 1.31 5.54 -15.89
N MET A 32 1.21 5.56 -14.56
CA MET A 32 2.17 4.86 -13.69
C MET A 32 2.11 3.34 -13.83
N PHE A 33 0.91 2.77 -13.97
CA PHE A 33 0.72 1.32 -13.99
C PHE A 33 0.72 0.70 -15.40
N VAL A 34 0.58 1.49 -16.46
CA VAL A 34 0.55 1.00 -17.85
C VAL A 34 1.78 0.14 -18.21
N PRO A 35 3.03 0.53 -17.89
CA PRO A 35 4.19 -0.30 -18.24
C PRO A 35 4.16 -1.69 -17.59
N VAL A 36 3.76 -1.76 -16.31
CA VAL A 36 3.62 -3.03 -15.59
C VAL A 36 2.45 -3.84 -16.15
N ALA A 37 1.31 -3.20 -16.46
CA ALA A 37 0.17 -3.85 -17.09
C ALA A 37 0.54 -4.46 -18.45
N TRP A 38 1.27 -3.71 -19.26
CA TRP A 38 1.76 -4.17 -20.55
C TRP A 38 2.70 -5.37 -20.38
N ALA A 39 3.70 -5.27 -19.49
CA ALA A 39 4.65 -6.35 -19.23
C ALA A 39 3.95 -7.63 -18.72
N GLN A 40 3.00 -7.51 -17.80
CA GLN A 40 2.24 -8.64 -17.26
C GLN A 40 1.34 -9.31 -18.32
N VAL A 41 0.70 -8.53 -19.19
CA VAL A 41 -0.11 -9.07 -20.29
C VAL A 41 0.76 -9.79 -21.32
N GLN A 42 1.92 -9.22 -21.68
CA GLN A 42 2.89 -9.85 -22.58
C GLN A 42 3.46 -11.15 -21.99
N ALA A 43 3.65 -11.20 -20.67
CA ALA A 43 4.06 -12.40 -19.95
C ALA A 43 2.92 -13.43 -19.76
N GLY A 44 1.72 -13.17 -20.30
CA GLY A 44 0.55 -14.04 -20.14
C GLY A 44 0.05 -14.14 -18.69
N ASN A 45 0.41 -13.19 -17.83
CA ASN A 45 0.09 -13.18 -16.41
C ASN A 45 -0.70 -11.93 -15.98
N PRO A 46 -1.93 -11.71 -16.50
CA PRO A 46 -2.70 -10.52 -16.15
C PRO A 46 -3.04 -10.43 -14.66
N TRP A 47 -3.08 -11.56 -13.95
CA TRP A 47 -3.32 -11.62 -12.50
C TRP A 47 -2.17 -11.05 -11.68
N GLY A 48 -0.95 -11.03 -12.22
CA GLY A 48 0.22 -10.41 -11.58
C GLY A 48 0.08 -8.90 -11.36
N LEU A 49 -0.90 -8.25 -12.02
CA LEU A 49 -1.24 -6.84 -11.75
C LEU A 49 -1.83 -6.59 -10.37
N LEU A 50 -2.38 -7.63 -9.73
CA LEU A 50 -2.94 -7.52 -8.40
C LEU A 50 -1.84 -7.55 -7.32
N ALA A 51 -0.63 -8.00 -7.66
CA ALA A 51 0.44 -8.13 -6.68
C ALA A 51 0.91 -6.77 -6.17
N ASP A 52 1.15 -6.70 -4.86
CA ASP A 52 1.66 -5.51 -4.21
C ASP A 52 3.14 -5.27 -4.58
N PRO A 53 3.54 -4.03 -4.91
CA PRO A 53 4.92 -3.70 -5.20
C PRO A 53 5.78 -3.67 -3.93
N GLY A 54 7.02 -4.15 -4.03
CA GLY A 54 8.02 -4.11 -2.95
C GLY A 54 8.44 -5.49 -2.46
N ALA A 55 9.21 -5.53 -1.37
CA ALA A 55 9.68 -6.77 -0.75
C ALA A 55 8.51 -7.60 -0.17
N PRO A 56 8.61 -8.94 -0.16
CA PRO A 56 7.57 -9.78 0.43
C PRO A 56 7.63 -9.64 1.95
N ILE A 57 6.47 -9.51 2.60
CA ILE A 57 6.38 -9.45 4.06
C ILE A 57 5.70 -10.74 4.54
N SER A 58 6.52 -11.70 4.96
CA SER A 58 6.10 -13.05 5.36
C SER A 58 5.23 -13.09 6.63
N GLY A 59 5.07 -11.95 7.33
CA GLY A 59 4.16 -11.78 8.48
C GLY A 59 2.67 -11.67 8.11
N LEU A 60 2.32 -11.61 6.83
CA LEU A 60 0.96 -11.78 6.35
C LEU A 60 0.63 -13.28 6.35
N ALA A 61 -0.06 -13.75 7.39
CA ALA A 61 -0.40 -15.17 7.51
C ALA A 61 -1.08 -15.71 6.23
N PRO A 62 -0.93 -17.02 5.96
CA PRO A 62 -1.53 -17.65 4.80
C PRO A 62 -3.02 -17.29 4.66
N ALA A 63 -3.42 -17.04 3.41
CA ALA A 63 -4.77 -16.80 2.89
C ALA A 63 -5.91 -17.66 3.50
N THR A 64 -5.55 -18.78 4.14
CA THR A 64 -6.41 -19.90 4.50
C THR A 64 -6.73 -19.99 5.99
N ALA A 65 -6.07 -19.23 6.88
CA ALA A 65 -6.38 -19.29 8.31
C ALA A 65 -7.74 -18.64 8.61
N SER A 66 -8.75 -19.42 9.04
CA SER A 66 -10.12 -18.96 9.33
C SER A 66 -10.18 -17.77 10.31
N GLY A 67 -9.26 -17.74 11.28
CA GLY A 67 -9.13 -16.62 12.23
C GLY A 67 -8.72 -15.30 11.57
N ALA A 68 -7.90 -15.35 10.51
CA ALA A 68 -7.46 -14.16 9.79
C ALA A 68 -8.62 -13.47 9.05
N ARG A 69 -9.55 -14.24 8.48
CA ARG A 69 -10.72 -13.68 7.77
C ARG A 69 -11.70 -12.98 8.70
N LEU A 70 -11.84 -13.47 9.93
CA LEU A 70 -12.66 -12.80 10.95
C LEU A 70 -12.08 -11.44 11.31
N TRP A 71 -10.77 -11.35 11.55
CA TRP A 71 -10.10 -10.07 11.83
C TRP A 71 -10.23 -9.07 10.67
N VAL A 72 -10.06 -9.55 9.43
CA VAL A 72 -10.27 -8.72 8.24
C VAL A 72 -11.72 -8.26 8.11
N ALA A 73 -12.70 -9.13 8.37
CA ALA A 73 -14.11 -8.73 8.37
C ALA A 73 -14.44 -7.68 9.46
N LEU A 74 -13.73 -7.73 10.59
CA LEU A 74 -13.85 -6.77 11.69
C LEU A 74 -13.05 -5.48 11.47
N GLY A 75 -12.38 -5.32 10.33
CA GLY A 75 -11.68 -4.09 9.99
C GLY A 75 -10.17 -4.09 10.25
N PHE A 76 -9.59 -5.23 10.62
CA PHE A 76 -8.17 -5.37 10.96
C PHE A 76 -7.38 -6.10 9.85
N PRO A 77 -6.28 -5.52 9.35
CA PRO A 77 -5.58 -6.06 8.17
C PRO A 77 -4.72 -7.30 8.42
N ALA A 78 -4.49 -7.68 9.69
CA ALA A 78 -3.53 -8.72 10.06
C ALA A 78 -4.18 -9.88 10.82
N SER A 79 -3.62 -11.08 10.66
CA SER A 79 -4.05 -12.32 11.29
C SER A 79 -3.96 -12.33 12.82
N SER A 80 -3.09 -11.51 13.41
CA SER A 80 -2.93 -11.34 14.87
C SER A 80 -3.86 -10.28 15.49
N GLY A 81 -4.87 -9.79 14.75
CA GLY A 81 -5.78 -8.76 15.24
C GLY A 81 -5.09 -7.41 15.43
N ALA A 82 -4.11 -7.08 14.58
CA ALA A 82 -3.37 -5.81 14.60
C ALA A 82 -2.76 -5.46 15.97
N GLY A 83 -2.16 -6.45 16.65
CA GLY A 83 -1.49 -6.28 17.94
C GLY A 83 -2.40 -6.39 19.17
N TRP A 84 -3.72 -6.58 18.99
CA TRP A 84 -4.64 -6.81 20.13
C TRP A 84 -4.38 -8.14 20.84
N ALA A 85 -4.04 -9.20 20.10
CA ALA A 85 -3.74 -10.51 20.68
C ALA A 85 -2.46 -10.48 21.56
N GLU A 86 -1.49 -9.66 21.17
CA GLU A 86 -0.24 -9.46 21.93
C GLU A 86 -0.46 -8.56 23.16
N LEU A 87 -1.27 -7.50 23.01
CA LEU A 87 -1.51 -6.53 24.08
C LEU A 87 -2.38 -7.12 25.20
N LEU A 88 -3.40 -7.91 24.84
CA LEU A 88 -4.35 -8.50 25.77
C LEU A 88 -4.59 -9.98 25.43
N PRO A 89 -3.65 -10.88 25.75
CA PRO A 89 -3.73 -12.29 25.37
C PRO A 89 -4.93 -13.04 25.98
N ALA A 90 -5.45 -12.54 27.11
CA ALA A 90 -6.64 -13.08 27.76
C ALA A 90 -7.97 -12.58 27.16
N LEU A 91 -7.94 -11.57 26.29
CA LEU A 91 -9.14 -11.00 25.69
C LEU A 91 -9.61 -11.89 24.52
N PRO A 92 -10.91 -12.23 24.44
CA PRO A 92 -11.41 -12.98 23.29
C PRO A 92 -11.23 -12.18 22.00
N LEU A 93 -11.06 -12.87 20.88
CA LEU A 93 -10.78 -12.26 19.56
C LEU A 93 -11.84 -11.23 19.12
N TRP A 94 -13.07 -11.32 19.61
CA TRP A 94 -14.13 -10.33 19.31
C TRP A 94 -14.14 -9.12 20.25
N GLY A 95 -13.38 -9.13 21.34
CA GLY A 95 -13.35 -8.08 22.36
C GLY A 95 -13.06 -6.69 21.77
N PRO A 96 -12.00 -6.51 20.95
CA PRO A 96 -11.71 -5.22 20.32
C PRO A 96 -12.82 -4.74 19.38
N ALA A 97 -13.58 -5.66 18.76
CA ALA A 97 -14.69 -5.28 17.89
C ALA A 97 -15.84 -4.58 18.62
N LEU A 98 -15.93 -4.72 19.95
CA LEU A 98 -16.93 -3.99 20.74
C LEU A 98 -16.71 -2.47 20.66
N LEU A 99 -15.45 -2.02 20.49
CA LEU A 99 -15.11 -0.60 20.31
C LEU A 99 -15.64 -0.03 18.98
N LEU A 100 -15.97 -0.89 18.02
CA LEU A 100 -16.58 -0.50 16.74
C LEU A 100 -18.09 -0.25 16.87
N VAL A 101 -18.73 -0.70 17.94
CA VAL A 101 -20.20 -0.61 18.09
C VAL A 101 -20.70 0.83 18.01
N PRO A 102 -20.14 1.83 18.72
CA PRO A 102 -20.64 3.20 18.65
C PRO A 102 -20.60 3.78 17.23
N ILE A 103 -19.49 3.60 16.52
CA ILE A 103 -19.36 4.11 15.14
C ILE A 103 -20.19 3.30 14.15
N GLY A 104 -20.28 1.98 14.35
CA GLY A 104 -21.11 1.09 13.54
C GLY A 104 -22.61 1.43 13.66
N LEU A 105 -23.09 1.72 14.87
CA LEU A 105 -24.47 2.17 15.10
C LEU A 105 -24.76 3.49 14.38
N LEU A 106 -23.86 4.46 14.44
CA LEU A 106 -24.01 5.71 13.69
C LEU A 106 -24.00 5.47 12.18
N ALA A 107 -23.12 4.60 11.70
CA ALA A 107 -23.03 4.27 10.28
C ALA A 107 -24.32 3.60 9.77
N VAL A 108 -24.83 2.59 10.47
CA VAL A 108 -26.10 1.91 10.12
C VAL A 108 -27.28 2.89 10.18
N SER A 109 -27.29 3.78 11.18
CA SER A 109 -28.35 4.79 11.34
C SER A 109 -28.44 5.75 10.15
N ALA A 110 -27.39 5.90 9.33
CA ALA A 110 -27.39 6.80 8.19
C ALA A 110 -28.49 6.49 7.16
N ALA A 111 -28.89 5.22 7.02
CA ALA A 111 -29.97 4.80 6.13
C ALA A 111 -31.37 5.18 6.64
N ALA A 112 -31.52 5.46 7.94
CA ALA A 112 -32.80 5.90 8.53
C ALA A 112 -32.96 7.42 8.57
N MET A 113 -31.93 8.17 8.15
CA MET A 113 -31.94 9.63 8.21
C MET A 113 -32.57 10.25 6.93
N PRO A 114 -33.00 11.53 6.95
CA PRO A 114 -33.61 12.21 5.79
C PRO A 114 -32.82 12.09 4.48
N ARG A 115 -31.49 11.95 4.56
CA ARG A 115 -30.58 11.75 3.42
C ARG A 115 -30.25 10.27 3.17
N TRP A 116 -31.25 9.38 3.35
CA TRP A 116 -31.10 7.93 3.24
C TRP A 116 -30.41 7.41 1.96
N PRO A 117 -30.56 8.00 0.76
CA PRO A 117 -29.85 7.48 -0.41
C PRO A 117 -28.34 7.65 -0.30
N VAL A 118 -27.89 8.74 0.35
CA VAL A 118 -26.47 8.96 0.62
C VAL A 118 -25.99 8.04 1.74
N GLY A 119 -26.82 7.79 2.76
CA GLY A 119 -26.56 6.79 3.78
C GLY A 119 -26.37 5.39 3.20
N LEU A 120 -27.31 4.94 2.36
CA LEU A 120 -27.21 3.64 1.65
C LEU A 120 -25.97 3.56 0.75
N ALA A 121 -25.60 4.64 0.07
CA ALA A 121 -24.38 4.64 -0.73
C ALA A 121 -23.14 4.38 0.14
N HIS A 122 -23.07 4.95 1.33
CA HIS A 122 -21.99 4.64 2.27
C HIS A 122 -22.07 3.21 2.79
N LEU A 123 -23.24 2.69 3.14
CA LEU A 123 -23.39 1.29 3.54
C LEU A 123 -22.96 0.32 2.44
N ALA A 124 -23.26 0.63 1.18
CA ALA A 124 -22.78 -0.15 0.03
C ALA A 124 -21.24 -0.13 -0.07
N LEU A 125 -20.59 1.00 0.22
CA LEU A 125 -19.12 1.09 0.29
C LEU A 125 -18.54 0.25 1.44
N ILE A 126 -19.22 0.20 2.59
CA ILE A 126 -18.83 -0.67 3.70
C ILE A 126 -18.85 -2.13 3.27
N VAL A 127 -19.99 -2.60 2.75
CA VAL A 127 -20.16 -4.00 2.32
C VAL A 127 -19.17 -4.35 1.21
N LEU A 128 -19.01 -3.47 0.22
CA LEU A 128 -18.09 -3.70 -0.90
C LEU A 128 -16.63 -3.70 -0.44
N GLY A 129 -16.25 -2.81 0.47
CA GLY A 129 -14.91 -2.75 1.04
C GLY A 129 -14.57 -4.00 1.85
N VAL A 130 -15.46 -4.43 2.75
CA VAL A 130 -15.28 -5.65 3.55
C VAL A 130 -15.24 -6.88 2.65
N ALA A 131 -16.16 -7.01 1.69
CA ALA A 131 -16.16 -8.12 0.75
C ALA A 131 -14.87 -8.16 -0.08
N THR A 132 -14.38 -7.01 -0.53
CA THR A 132 -13.11 -6.91 -1.27
C THR A 132 -11.92 -7.30 -0.40
N ALA A 133 -11.87 -6.85 0.86
CA ALA A 133 -10.79 -7.18 1.78
C ALA A 133 -10.75 -8.69 2.10
N VAL A 134 -11.91 -9.29 2.37
CA VAL A 134 -12.02 -10.74 2.64
C VAL A 134 -11.66 -11.53 1.38
N ALA A 135 -12.15 -11.12 0.20
CA ALA A 135 -11.80 -11.77 -1.07
C ALA A 135 -10.30 -11.67 -1.40
N ALA A 136 -9.66 -10.53 -1.11
CA ALA A 136 -8.22 -10.35 -1.31
C ALA A 136 -7.41 -11.39 -0.53
N THR A 137 -7.82 -11.72 0.70
CA THR A 137 -7.13 -12.76 1.46
C THR A 137 -7.24 -14.15 0.85
N ALA A 138 -8.16 -14.42 -0.08
CA ALA A 138 -8.27 -15.70 -0.77
C ALA A 138 -7.46 -15.77 -2.08
N VAL A 139 -6.86 -14.67 -2.51
CA VAL A 139 -6.12 -14.58 -3.77
C VAL A 139 -4.63 -14.48 -3.45
N ALA A 140 -3.84 -15.39 -4.02
CA ALA A 140 -2.39 -15.35 -3.96
C ALA A 140 -1.84 -15.31 -5.38
N VAL A 141 -0.99 -14.32 -5.66
CA VAL A 141 -0.38 -14.08 -6.99
C VAL A 141 1.13 -14.00 -6.94
N ARG A 142 1.70 -14.10 -5.73
CA ARG A 142 3.12 -14.01 -5.44
C ARG A 142 3.53 -15.14 -4.50
N PHE A 143 4.77 -15.56 -4.61
CA PHE A 143 5.38 -16.59 -3.80
C PHE A 143 6.60 -16.04 -3.07
N ASP A 144 6.88 -16.59 -1.89
CA ASP A 144 8.09 -16.42 -1.12
C ASP A 144 8.60 -17.81 -0.77
N GLY A 145 9.63 -18.28 -1.47
CA GLY A 145 10.01 -19.68 -1.49
C GLY A 145 8.83 -20.59 -1.89
N ALA A 146 8.54 -21.58 -1.05
CA ALA A 146 7.41 -22.50 -1.22
C ALA A 146 6.05 -21.91 -0.75
N SER A 147 6.06 -20.72 -0.14
CA SER A 147 4.86 -20.14 0.49
C SER A 147 4.12 -19.19 -0.46
N ALA A 148 2.82 -19.41 -0.65
CA ALA A 148 1.96 -18.50 -1.39
C ALA A 148 1.53 -17.30 -0.50
N LEU A 149 1.79 -16.08 -0.95
CA LEU A 149 1.44 -14.85 -0.24
C LEU A 149 0.09 -14.31 -0.72
N GLY A 150 -0.82 -14.08 0.23
CA GLY A 150 -2.13 -13.47 -0.03
C GLY A 150 -2.03 -11.97 -0.34
N LEU A 151 -2.98 -11.45 -1.10
CA LEU A 151 -3.07 -10.00 -1.39
C LEU A 151 -3.33 -9.19 -0.12
N TRP A 152 -2.77 -7.98 -0.06
CA TRP A 152 -3.02 -7.06 1.03
C TRP A 152 -4.51 -6.66 1.14
N PRO A 153 -5.20 -6.95 2.28
CA PRO A 153 -6.61 -6.63 2.44
C PRO A 153 -6.87 -5.13 2.67
N GLY A 154 -5.82 -4.35 2.95
CA GLY A 154 -5.96 -2.97 3.43
C GLY A 154 -6.65 -2.03 2.45
N ALA A 155 -6.54 -2.24 1.13
CA ALA A 155 -7.25 -1.40 0.15
C ALA A 155 -8.78 -1.55 0.28
N GLY A 156 -9.28 -2.78 0.46
CA GLY A 156 -10.70 -3.05 0.74
C GLY A 156 -11.13 -2.48 2.09
N LEU A 157 -10.27 -2.61 3.11
CA LEU A 157 -10.52 -2.05 4.44
C LEU A 157 -10.58 -0.52 4.43
N SER A 158 -9.70 0.17 3.70
CA SER A 158 -9.74 1.63 3.57
C SER A 158 -11.05 2.09 2.94
N LEU A 159 -11.55 1.35 1.94
CA LEU A 159 -12.86 1.62 1.34
C LEU A 159 -14.00 1.43 2.35
N ALA A 160 -13.96 0.37 3.14
CA ALA A 160 -14.95 0.12 4.18
C ALA A 160 -14.94 1.23 5.24
N TRP A 161 -13.74 1.61 5.72
CA TRP A 161 -13.55 2.70 6.68
C TRP A 161 -14.02 4.05 6.15
N TRP A 162 -13.81 4.33 4.86
CA TRP A 162 -14.36 5.52 4.22
C TRP A 162 -15.90 5.54 4.26
N GLY A 163 -16.53 4.39 3.98
CA GLY A 163 -17.97 4.19 4.14
C GLY A 163 -18.44 4.40 5.57
N ILE A 164 -17.77 3.79 6.56
CA ILE A 164 -18.10 3.90 8.00
C ILE A 164 -18.04 5.35 8.46
N VAL A 165 -16.92 6.03 8.23
CA VAL A 165 -16.71 7.42 8.67
C VAL A 165 -17.67 8.37 7.95
N GLY A 166 -17.87 8.18 6.64
CA GLY A 166 -18.81 9.00 5.87
C GLY A 166 -20.26 8.82 6.32
N ALA A 167 -20.69 7.58 6.62
CA ALA A 167 -22.02 7.31 7.16
C ALA A 167 -22.19 7.89 8.57
N ALA A 168 -21.21 7.68 9.46
CA ALA A 168 -21.26 8.19 10.82
C ALA A 168 -21.32 9.73 10.86
N THR A 169 -20.49 10.40 10.06
CA THR A 169 -20.51 11.88 9.95
C THR A 169 -21.83 12.40 9.38
N LEU A 170 -22.43 11.69 8.40
CA LEU A 170 -23.75 12.03 7.86
C LEU A 170 -24.86 11.90 8.91
N THR A 171 -24.80 10.89 9.78
CA THR A 171 -25.72 10.72 10.90
C THR A 171 -25.55 11.85 11.92
N LEU A 172 -24.32 12.16 12.31
CA LEU A 172 -24.01 13.24 13.27
C LEU A 172 -24.46 14.62 12.77
N ASP A 173 -24.22 14.95 11.50
CA ASP A 173 -24.67 16.20 10.85
C ASP A 173 -26.20 16.33 10.92
N GLN A 174 -26.93 15.25 10.64
CA GLN A 174 -28.39 15.27 10.64
C GLN A 174 -28.98 15.36 12.05
N ILE A 175 -28.40 14.67 13.04
CA ILE A 175 -28.78 14.81 14.45
C ILE A 175 -28.55 16.25 14.92
N GLY A 176 -27.36 16.81 14.66
CA GLY A 176 -27.02 18.18 15.05
C GLY A 176 -27.97 19.22 14.45
N ARG A 177 -28.36 19.06 13.18
CA ARG A 177 -29.35 19.93 12.53
C ARG A 177 -30.75 19.78 13.12
N ALA A 178 -31.20 18.55 13.37
CA ALA A 178 -32.50 18.31 13.99
C ALA A 178 -32.58 18.93 15.40
N GLU A 179 -31.50 18.89 16.17
CA GLU A 179 -31.39 19.55 17.47
C GLU A 179 -31.40 21.07 17.36
N MET A 180 -30.66 21.65 16.40
CA MET A 180 -30.68 23.10 16.15
C MET A 180 -32.09 23.63 15.86
N LEU A 181 -32.88 22.85 15.11
CA LEU A 181 -34.26 23.20 14.77
C LEU A 181 -35.23 23.09 15.96
N ARG A 182 -35.00 22.14 16.88
CA ARG A 182 -35.92 21.87 18.01
C ARG A 182 -35.54 22.59 19.32
N TYR A 183 -34.26 22.71 19.63
CA TYR A 183 -33.77 23.18 20.93
C TYR A 183 -32.59 24.15 20.78
N ARG A 184 -32.88 25.44 20.63
CA ARG A 184 -31.87 26.51 20.44
C ARG A 184 -30.76 26.57 21.51
N ARG A 185 -31.03 26.14 22.76
CA ARG A 185 -30.07 26.20 23.88
C ARG A 185 -29.25 24.93 24.11
N ARG A 186 -29.64 23.78 23.56
CA ARG A 186 -28.90 22.50 23.65
C ARG A 186 -28.50 21.96 22.27
N ALA A 187 -28.53 22.83 21.27
CA ALA A 187 -28.26 22.49 19.89
C ALA A 187 -26.85 21.88 19.75
N GLY A 188 -26.79 20.66 19.24
CA GLY A 188 -25.55 19.95 18.96
C GLY A 188 -25.00 19.13 20.12
N ALA A 189 -25.59 19.17 21.32
CA ALA A 189 -25.03 18.50 22.50
C ALA A 189 -24.99 16.98 22.35
N ALA A 190 -26.03 16.33 21.83
CA ALA A 190 -26.02 14.87 21.67
C ALA A 190 -25.19 14.44 20.46
N SER A 191 -25.21 15.23 19.37
CA SER A 191 -24.29 15.00 18.25
C SER A 191 -22.82 15.15 18.66
N ALA A 192 -22.49 16.14 19.48
CA ALA A 192 -21.14 16.36 19.98
C ALA A 192 -20.71 15.25 20.94
N SER A 193 -21.57 14.83 21.86
CA SER A 193 -21.25 13.72 22.76
C SER A 193 -21.06 12.40 22.01
N ALA A 194 -21.92 12.10 21.04
CA ALA A 194 -21.76 10.92 20.18
C ALA A 194 -20.46 10.98 19.36
N ALA A 195 -20.09 12.15 18.84
CA ALA A 195 -18.82 12.35 18.16
C ALA A 195 -17.63 12.13 19.09
N VAL A 196 -17.68 12.66 20.32
CA VAL A 196 -16.63 12.45 21.33
C VAL A 196 -16.49 10.97 21.67
N VAL A 197 -17.60 10.25 21.89
CA VAL A 197 -17.56 8.80 22.14
C VAL A 197 -16.90 8.07 20.98
N CYS A 198 -17.24 8.38 19.73
CA CYS A 198 -16.61 7.76 18.57
C CYS A 198 -15.12 8.07 18.46
N MET A 199 -14.71 9.31 18.73
CA MET A 199 -13.30 9.68 18.74
C MET A 199 -12.53 8.91 19.82
N VAL A 200 -13.09 8.82 21.03
CA VAL A 200 -12.48 8.06 22.13
C VAL A 200 -12.38 6.57 21.78
N THR A 201 -13.42 5.96 21.21
CA THR A 201 -13.35 4.55 20.83
C THR A 201 -12.42 4.28 19.65
N LEU A 202 -12.29 5.20 18.69
CA LEU A 202 -11.29 5.10 17.61
C LEU A 202 -9.86 5.21 18.15
N VAL A 203 -9.61 6.14 19.07
CA VAL A 203 -8.30 6.25 19.75
C VAL A 203 -8.01 4.98 20.53
N ALA A 204 -8.98 4.46 21.29
CA ALA A 204 -8.85 3.20 22.03
C ALA A 204 -8.56 2.01 21.07
N LEU A 205 -9.25 1.95 19.93
CA LEU A 205 -9.04 0.92 18.91
C LEU A 205 -7.62 0.94 18.33
N ALA A 206 -7.05 2.14 18.21
CA ALA A 206 -5.71 2.36 17.67
C ALA A 206 -4.57 2.14 18.68
N VAL A 207 -4.87 1.88 19.97
CA VAL A 207 -3.85 1.75 21.02
C VAL A 207 -2.75 0.74 20.69
N PRO A 208 -3.03 -0.51 20.22
CA PRO A 208 -1.95 -1.44 19.90
C PRO A 208 -1.00 -0.91 18.84
N ALA A 209 -1.53 -0.27 17.80
CA ALA A 209 -0.73 0.31 16.72
C ALA A 209 0.06 1.55 17.19
N LEU A 210 -0.57 2.43 17.97
CA LEU A 210 0.08 3.65 18.50
C LEU A 210 1.18 3.35 19.52
N THR A 211 1.04 2.24 20.26
CA THR A 211 2.01 1.81 21.28
C THR A 211 3.03 0.80 20.75
N ALA A 212 2.84 0.25 19.55
CA ALA A 212 3.73 -0.76 18.99
C ALA A 212 5.22 -0.36 19.04
N PRO A 213 5.62 0.89 18.72
CA PRO A 213 7.04 1.27 18.76
C PRO A 213 7.62 1.22 20.16
N ALA A 214 6.85 1.64 21.17
CA ALA A 214 7.27 1.63 22.57
C ALA A 214 7.30 0.22 23.18
N ARG A 215 6.70 -0.77 22.49
CA ARG A 215 6.66 -2.18 22.89
C ARG A 215 7.63 -3.04 22.09
N ASP A 216 8.45 -2.43 21.22
CA ASP A 216 9.30 -3.13 20.24
C ASP A 216 8.50 -4.14 19.38
N ALA A 217 7.21 -3.85 19.16
CA ALA A 217 6.26 -4.70 18.43
C ALA A 217 5.98 -4.15 17.02
N THR A 218 6.74 -3.15 16.57
CA THR A 218 6.61 -2.62 15.20
C THR A 218 7.23 -3.59 14.20
N ALA A 219 6.45 -3.96 13.19
CA ALA A 219 7.00 -4.62 12.00
C ALA A 219 7.98 -3.72 11.22
N LEU A 220 7.86 -2.40 11.36
CA LEU A 220 8.79 -1.42 10.82
C LEU A 220 9.83 -1.07 11.87
N THR A 221 11.03 -1.61 11.71
CA THR A 221 12.20 -1.29 12.53
C THR A 221 13.21 -0.51 11.69
N ASN A 222 14.18 0.12 12.34
CA ASN A 222 15.36 0.60 11.60
C ASN A 222 16.05 -0.63 11.00
N GLY A 223 16.09 -0.69 9.67
CA GLY A 223 16.81 -1.75 8.98
C GLY A 223 18.31 -1.65 9.26
N PRO A 224 19.04 -2.79 9.20
CA PRO A 224 20.49 -2.76 9.21
C PRO A 224 21.02 -1.96 8.01
N THR A 225 22.24 -1.41 8.11
CA THR A 225 22.88 -0.67 7.02
C THR A 225 22.98 -1.51 5.74
N SER A 226 23.12 -2.84 5.89
CA SER A 226 23.12 -3.81 4.81
C SER A 226 22.27 -5.06 5.12
N THR A 227 21.63 -5.61 4.08
CA THR A 227 20.99 -6.94 4.12
C THR A 227 21.98 -8.10 3.96
N LEU A 228 23.24 -7.82 3.63
CA LEU A 228 24.36 -8.76 3.53
C LEU A 228 25.33 -8.61 4.72
N PRO A 229 26.27 -9.57 4.93
CA PRO A 229 27.33 -9.41 5.91
C PRO A 229 28.20 -8.16 5.67
N ALA A 230 28.67 -7.54 6.75
CA ALA A 230 29.48 -6.32 6.70
C ALA A 230 30.77 -6.45 5.86
N TYR A 231 31.33 -7.66 5.77
CA TYR A 231 32.49 -7.94 4.92
C TYR A 231 32.17 -7.69 3.44
N VAL A 232 31.01 -8.14 2.96
CA VAL A 232 30.55 -7.95 1.58
C VAL A 232 30.23 -6.49 1.31
N GLU A 233 29.60 -5.80 2.27
CA GLU A 233 29.33 -4.37 2.16
C GLU A 233 30.64 -3.56 2.02
N ALA A 234 31.65 -3.88 2.84
CA ALA A 234 32.95 -3.22 2.81
C ALA A 234 33.73 -3.50 1.51
N ASP A 235 33.72 -4.75 1.03
CA ASP A 235 34.44 -5.16 -0.19
C ASP A 235 33.79 -4.59 -1.47
N SER A 236 32.45 -4.53 -1.49
CA SER A 236 31.72 -3.99 -2.65
C SER A 236 31.80 -2.47 -2.78
N GLY A 237 32.13 -1.72 -1.72
CA GLY A 237 32.23 -0.25 -1.75
C GLY A 237 30.95 0.48 -2.18
N GLY A 238 29.80 -0.21 -2.16
CA GLY A 238 28.52 0.28 -2.72
C GLY A 238 28.40 0.17 -4.24
N GLU A 239 29.39 -0.38 -4.94
CA GLU A 239 29.35 -0.65 -6.37
C GLU A 239 28.55 -1.93 -6.66
N THR A 240 27.78 -1.93 -7.75
CA THR A 240 26.91 -3.07 -8.13
C THR A 240 27.60 -4.07 -9.07
N ALA A 241 28.94 -4.01 -9.12
CA ALA A 241 29.78 -4.78 -10.04
C ALA A 241 29.87 -6.27 -9.67
N THR A 242 29.68 -6.59 -8.39
CA THR A 242 29.87 -7.93 -7.84
C THR A 242 28.58 -8.43 -7.18
N GLY A 243 28.29 -9.72 -7.36
CA GLY A 243 27.13 -10.40 -6.77
C GLY A 243 27.48 -11.30 -5.59
N THR A 244 26.49 -11.51 -4.73
CA THR A 244 26.48 -12.52 -3.67
C THR A 244 25.32 -13.46 -3.91
N ILE A 245 25.58 -14.76 -4.06
CA ILE A 245 24.51 -15.76 -4.07
C ILE A 245 24.14 -16.10 -2.62
N VAL A 246 22.87 -15.93 -2.29
CA VAL A 246 22.28 -16.27 -0.99
C VAL A 246 21.51 -17.57 -1.15
N LEU A 247 21.92 -18.57 -0.37
CA LEU A 247 21.31 -19.89 -0.29
C LEU A 247 20.55 -19.99 1.03
N THR A 248 19.26 -20.32 0.96
CA THR A 248 18.39 -20.42 2.13
C THR A 248 17.71 -21.79 2.17
N PRO A 249 17.98 -22.65 3.16
CA PRO A 249 17.25 -23.89 3.35
C PRO A 249 15.79 -23.64 3.76
N GLU A 250 14.85 -24.24 3.04
CA GLU A 250 13.41 -24.08 3.24
C GLU A 250 12.81 -25.19 4.12
N ALA A 251 11.64 -24.92 4.69
CA ALA A 251 11.00 -25.83 5.66
C ALA A 251 10.67 -27.23 5.08
N ASP A 252 10.47 -27.32 3.77
CA ASP A 252 10.18 -28.55 3.04
C ASP A 252 11.44 -29.34 2.61
N GLY A 253 12.63 -28.85 2.97
CA GLY A 253 13.92 -29.42 2.56
C GLY A 253 14.34 -29.04 1.15
N SER A 254 13.74 -28.00 0.56
CA SER A 254 14.26 -27.38 -0.67
C SER A 254 15.30 -26.29 -0.36
N LEU A 255 16.04 -25.85 -1.38
CA LEU A 255 17.04 -24.78 -1.27
C LEU A 255 16.62 -23.60 -2.14
N ALA A 256 16.28 -22.47 -1.52
CA ALA A 256 16.07 -21.22 -2.25
C ALA A 256 17.42 -20.58 -2.58
N ALA A 257 17.57 -20.11 -3.82
CA ALA A 257 18.76 -19.43 -4.30
C ALA A 257 18.41 -18.08 -4.90
N ARG A 258 19.15 -17.04 -4.49
CA ARG A 258 18.93 -15.66 -4.96
C ARG A 258 20.26 -14.94 -5.08
N VAL A 259 20.40 -14.09 -6.10
CA VAL A 259 21.60 -13.25 -6.26
C VAL A 259 21.27 -11.84 -5.80
N VAL A 260 22.07 -11.32 -4.86
CA VAL A 260 22.04 -9.93 -4.41
C VAL A 260 23.23 -9.21 -5.02
N TRP A 261 22.99 -8.09 -5.68
CA TRP A 261 24.03 -7.32 -6.35
C TRP A 261 24.48 -6.12 -5.53
N GLY A 262 25.80 -5.94 -5.40
CA GLY A 262 26.42 -4.90 -4.57
C GLY A 262 26.35 -5.19 -3.08
N GLY A 263 26.49 -4.15 -2.27
CA GLY A 263 26.63 -4.30 -0.81
C GLY A 263 25.35 -4.59 -0.03
N SER A 264 24.17 -4.53 -0.65
CA SER A 264 22.88 -4.77 0.00
C SER A 264 21.75 -4.99 -1.02
N GLU A 265 20.67 -5.63 -0.61
CA GLU A 265 19.43 -5.71 -1.36
C GLU A 265 18.67 -4.39 -1.28
N THR A 266 18.46 -3.77 -2.44
CA THR A 266 17.77 -2.48 -2.54
C THR A 266 16.36 -2.64 -3.09
N LEU A 267 15.49 -1.66 -2.87
CA LEU A 267 14.16 -1.63 -3.47
C LEU A 267 14.17 -1.74 -5.00
N GLY A 268 15.24 -1.29 -5.66
CA GLY A 268 15.42 -1.41 -7.10
C GLY A 268 15.68 -2.84 -7.60
N ALA A 269 16.03 -3.76 -6.70
CA ALA A 269 16.19 -5.19 -7.01
C ALA A 269 14.85 -5.94 -7.07
N HIS A 270 13.77 -5.35 -6.52
CA HIS A 270 12.45 -5.96 -6.53
C HIS A 270 11.66 -5.58 -7.78
N SER A 271 11.01 -6.58 -8.37
CA SER A 271 10.14 -6.39 -9.53
C SER A 271 8.92 -7.26 -9.41
N THR A 272 7.75 -6.63 -9.35
CA THR A 272 6.46 -7.32 -9.34
C THR A 272 6.27 -8.22 -10.57
N VAL A 273 6.89 -7.86 -11.70
CA VAL A 273 6.85 -8.70 -12.91
C VAL A 273 7.64 -9.99 -12.70
N LEU A 274 8.84 -9.92 -12.10
CA LEU A 274 9.68 -11.08 -11.86
C LEU A 274 9.13 -11.97 -10.73
N GLU A 275 8.61 -11.36 -9.66
CA GLU A 275 8.12 -12.03 -8.45
C GLU A 275 6.76 -12.73 -8.63
N THR A 276 6.04 -12.40 -9.71
CA THR A 276 4.75 -13.04 -10.04
C THR A 276 4.84 -14.02 -11.21
N ARG A 277 6.06 -14.29 -11.70
CA ARG A 277 6.26 -15.26 -12.79
C ARG A 277 5.76 -16.63 -12.39
N ARG A 278 5.14 -17.32 -13.35
CA ARG A 278 4.57 -18.66 -13.18
C ARG A 278 5.42 -19.76 -13.86
N ALA A 279 6.47 -19.35 -14.56
CA ALA A 279 7.39 -20.24 -15.26
C ALA A 279 8.83 -19.79 -14.98
N MET A 280 9.72 -20.76 -14.89
CA MET A 280 11.16 -20.50 -14.81
C MET A 280 11.66 -20.05 -16.18
N ASP A 281 12.51 -19.03 -16.19
CA ASP A 281 13.31 -18.68 -17.37
C ASP A 281 14.68 -19.39 -17.32
N ASP A 282 15.43 -19.23 -18.40
CA ASP A 282 16.76 -19.85 -18.54
C ASP A 282 17.71 -19.39 -17.43
N ALA A 283 17.66 -18.11 -17.05
CA ALA A 283 18.47 -17.55 -15.97
C ALA A 283 18.15 -18.16 -14.60
N SER A 284 16.85 -18.28 -14.24
CA SER A 284 16.47 -18.93 -12.99
C SER A 284 16.82 -20.43 -12.99
N SER A 285 16.72 -21.07 -14.15
CA SER A 285 17.09 -22.49 -14.31
C SER A 285 18.60 -22.70 -14.16
N ALA A 286 19.41 -21.81 -14.74
CA ALA A 286 20.86 -21.81 -14.57
C ALA A 286 21.28 -21.51 -13.13
N LEU A 287 20.62 -20.55 -12.46
CA LEU A 287 20.87 -20.26 -11.05
C LEU A 287 20.52 -21.45 -10.16
N ALA A 288 19.38 -22.10 -10.39
CA ALA A 288 18.99 -23.30 -9.64
C ALA A 288 19.99 -24.46 -9.86
N ALA A 289 20.43 -24.67 -11.10
CA ALA A 289 21.46 -25.67 -11.42
C ALA A 289 22.80 -25.35 -10.74
N THR A 290 23.20 -24.08 -10.72
CA THR A 290 24.43 -23.62 -10.05
C THR A 290 24.32 -23.81 -8.55
N ALA A 291 23.21 -23.41 -7.93
CA ALA A 291 22.97 -23.61 -6.50
C ALA A 291 23.00 -25.09 -6.10
N ALA A 292 22.34 -25.96 -6.87
CA ALA A 292 22.39 -27.40 -6.66
C ALA A 292 23.81 -27.96 -6.81
N ALA A 293 24.57 -27.49 -7.80
CA ALA A 293 25.95 -27.88 -8.01
C ALA A 293 26.86 -27.43 -6.85
N LEU A 294 26.65 -26.25 -6.26
CA LEU A 294 27.43 -25.74 -5.13
C LEU A 294 27.29 -26.62 -3.89
N VAL A 295 26.04 -26.98 -3.53
CA VAL A 295 25.75 -27.80 -2.35
C VAL A 295 25.95 -29.31 -2.58
N THR A 296 26.44 -29.68 -3.77
CA THR A 296 26.84 -31.05 -4.10
C THR A 296 28.36 -31.10 -4.28
N SER A 297 29.06 -31.99 -3.56
CA SER A 297 30.53 -32.07 -3.59
C SER A 297 31.11 -32.61 -4.92
N THR A 298 30.28 -33.13 -5.82
CA THR A 298 30.72 -33.82 -7.05
C THR A 298 30.89 -32.89 -8.26
N SER A 299 30.58 -31.60 -8.16
CA SER A 299 30.64 -30.68 -9.30
C SER A 299 31.87 -29.76 -9.22
N PRO A 300 32.94 -30.04 -10.00
CA PRO A 300 34.20 -29.28 -9.92
C PRO A 300 34.09 -27.86 -10.48
N ASP A 301 33.19 -27.61 -11.43
CA ASP A 301 33.11 -26.33 -12.14
C ASP A 301 32.08 -25.35 -11.54
N ALA A 302 31.45 -25.70 -10.41
CA ALA A 302 30.33 -24.94 -9.85
C ALA A 302 30.73 -23.51 -9.44
N VAL A 303 31.92 -23.33 -8.87
CA VAL A 303 32.42 -22.02 -8.40
C VAL A 303 33.01 -21.21 -9.55
N LEU A 304 33.59 -21.87 -10.55
CA LEU A 304 34.00 -21.21 -11.79
C LEU A 304 32.77 -20.59 -12.49
N ALA A 305 31.65 -21.31 -12.53
CA ALA A 305 30.40 -20.79 -13.07
C ALA A 305 29.84 -19.57 -12.29
N LEU A 306 30.12 -19.45 -10.98
CA LEU A 306 29.80 -18.25 -10.21
C LEU A 306 30.65 -17.05 -10.63
N GLY A 307 31.97 -17.25 -10.76
CA GLY A 307 32.90 -16.21 -11.20
C GLY A 307 32.55 -15.68 -12.59
N GLU A 308 32.22 -16.55 -13.54
CA GLU A 308 31.75 -16.18 -14.89
C GLU A 308 30.45 -15.38 -14.88
N GLN A 309 29.61 -15.57 -13.86
CA GLN A 309 28.37 -14.81 -13.67
C GLN A 309 28.59 -13.49 -12.90
N GLY A 310 29.82 -13.18 -12.46
CA GLY A 310 30.14 -11.99 -11.67
C GLY A 310 29.77 -12.11 -10.19
N ILE A 311 29.66 -13.34 -9.66
CA ILE A 311 29.33 -13.61 -8.26
C ILE A 311 30.62 -13.93 -7.49
N ALA A 312 30.97 -13.10 -6.51
CA ALA A 312 32.20 -13.27 -5.71
C ALA A 312 31.97 -13.90 -4.34
N PHE A 313 30.73 -14.01 -3.89
CA PHE A 313 30.42 -14.49 -2.54
C PHE A 313 29.28 -15.50 -2.55
N VAL A 314 29.39 -16.50 -1.68
CA VAL A 314 28.33 -17.45 -1.35
C VAL A 314 27.96 -17.24 0.12
N LEU A 315 26.69 -16.94 0.38
CA LEU A 315 26.15 -16.80 1.73
C LEU A 315 25.13 -17.91 1.97
N LEU A 316 25.39 -18.78 2.94
CA LEU A 316 24.39 -19.71 3.45
C LEU A 316 23.64 -19.05 4.60
N ALA A 317 22.43 -18.59 4.33
CA ALA A 317 21.57 -17.94 5.32
C ALA A 317 20.96 -18.97 6.29
N PRO A 318 20.56 -18.55 7.50
CA PRO A 318 19.76 -19.38 8.38
C PRO A 318 18.50 -19.86 7.67
N GLY A 319 18.26 -21.17 7.71
CA GLY A 319 17.07 -21.77 7.11
C GLY A 319 15.81 -21.57 7.97
N ALA A 320 14.69 -22.07 7.46
CA ALA A 320 13.45 -22.14 8.24
C ALA A 320 13.62 -22.96 9.54
N ASP A 321 12.83 -22.65 10.56
CA ASP A 321 12.79 -23.42 11.82
C ASP A 321 12.07 -24.77 11.60
N ALA A 322 12.78 -25.70 10.97
CA ALA A 322 12.28 -27.02 10.59
C ALA A 322 13.43 -28.05 10.53
N PRO A 323 13.21 -29.31 10.95
CA PRO A 323 14.26 -30.33 10.95
C PRO A 323 14.89 -30.58 9.56
N ALA A 324 14.09 -30.52 8.49
CA ALA A 324 14.58 -30.70 7.13
C ALA A 324 15.52 -29.57 6.68
N ALA A 325 15.17 -28.33 7.02
CA ALA A 325 15.99 -27.15 6.73
C ALA A 325 17.32 -27.20 7.50
N GLU A 326 17.31 -27.62 8.77
CA GLU A 326 18.52 -27.77 9.58
C GLU A 326 19.48 -28.83 9.02
N VAL A 327 18.95 -29.97 8.57
CA VAL A 327 19.75 -31.04 7.96
C VAL A 327 20.38 -30.53 6.66
N LEU A 328 19.58 -29.96 5.77
CA LEU A 328 20.06 -29.43 4.50
C LEU A 328 21.08 -28.29 4.69
N GLY A 329 20.88 -27.42 5.68
CA GLY A 329 21.83 -26.37 6.02
C GLY A 329 23.20 -26.92 6.43
N ARG A 330 23.23 -27.94 7.31
CA ARG A 330 24.48 -28.60 7.70
C ARG A 330 25.17 -29.33 6.56
N GLU A 331 24.40 -30.03 5.72
CA GLU A 331 24.93 -30.71 4.53
C GLU A 331 25.49 -29.72 3.51
N SER A 332 24.79 -28.60 3.30
CA SER A 332 25.22 -27.52 2.39
C SER A 332 26.51 -26.86 2.88
N SER A 333 26.59 -26.52 4.19
CA SER A 333 27.80 -25.98 4.81
C SER A 333 28.98 -26.94 4.66
N THR A 334 28.78 -28.23 4.94
CA THR A 334 29.82 -29.26 4.74
C THR A 334 30.27 -29.35 3.29
N ALA A 335 29.35 -29.29 2.32
CA ALA A 335 29.68 -29.35 0.91
C ALA A 335 30.47 -28.12 0.44
N LEU A 336 30.17 -26.93 0.97
CA LEU A 336 30.88 -25.69 0.67
C LEU A 336 32.28 -25.68 1.29
N ASP A 337 32.47 -26.22 2.49
CA ASP A 337 33.79 -26.31 3.15
C ASP A 337 34.75 -27.30 2.49
N GLN A 338 34.24 -28.28 1.74
CA GLN A 338 35.06 -29.27 1.03
C GLN A 338 35.55 -28.77 -0.35
N ARG A 339 35.25 -27.52 -0.71
CA ARG A 339 35.58 -26.94 -2.00
C ARG A 339 36.88 -26.14 -1.94
N ASP A 340 37.88 -26.55 -2.71
CA ASP A 340 39.21 -25.91 -2.76
C ASP A 340 39.18 -24.51 -3.42
N ASP A 341 38.12 -24.20 -4.17
CA ASP A 341 37.90 -22.95 -4.90
C ASP A 341 37.09 -21.89 -4.11
N LEU A 342 36.72 -22.21 -2.86
CA LEU A 342 36.10 -21.29 -1.91
C LEU A 342 37.01 -21.02 -0.72
N ASP A 343 37.13 -19.75 -0.34
CA ASP A 343 37.79 -19.34 0.90
C ASP A 343 36.73 -19.05 1.98
N ALA A 344 36.80 -19.76 3.10
CA ALA A 344 35.85 -19.61 4.20
C ALA A 344 36.14 -18.31 4.97
N VAL A 345 35.27 -17.31 4.82
CA VAL A 345 35.37 -16.05 5.57
C VAL A 345 34.92 -16.25 7.01
N GLY A 346 33.89 -17.08 7.21
CA GLY A 346 33.42 -17.54 8.51
C GLY A 346 31.96 -17.22 8.81
N THR A 347 31.57 -17.45 10.07
CA THR A 347 30.19 -17.22 10.55
C THR A 347 29.93 -15.73 10.78
N THR A 348 28.80 -15.25 10.28
CA THR A 348 28.32 -13.87 10.38
C THR A 348 26.94 -13.83 11.04
N GLU A 349 26.45 -12.63 11.37
CA GLU A 349 25.07 -12.45 11.85
C GLU A 349 24.01 -12.89 10.82
N ARG A 350 24.38 -13.04 9.55
CA ARG A 350 23.49 -13.40 8.43
C ARG A 350 23.71 -14.82 7.92
N GLY A 351 24.50 -15.63 8.63
CA GLY A 351 24.86 -16.99 8.24
C GLY A 351 26.34 -17.13 7.90
N GLU A 352 26.69 -18.22 7.23
CA GLU A 352 28.07 -18.55 6.89
C GLU A 352 28.45 -18.01 5.52
N LEU A 353 29.66 -17.44 5.40
CA LEU A 353 30.11 -16.72 4.22
C LEU A 353 31.39 -17.35 3.66
N TRP A 354 31.39 -17.58 2.34
CA TRP A 354 32.54 -17.99 1.55
C TRP A 354 32.81 -16.99 0.44
N ARG A 355 34.08 -16.80 0.12
CA ARG A 355 34.55 -15.97 -0.98
C ARG A 355 35.03 -16.86 -2.13
N VAL A 356 34.63 -16.50 -3.34
CA VAL A 356 35.08 -17.12 -4.57
C VAL A 356 36.52 -16.70 -4.84
N THR A 357 37.39 -17.68 -5.14
CA THR A 357 38.82 -17.44 -5.36
C THR A 357 39.19 -17.24 -6.83
N SER A 358 38.31 -17.63 -7.75
CA SER A 358 38.48 -17.46 -9.19
C SER A 358 38.29 -16.02 -9.65
N ASP A 359 38.70 -15.74 -10.89
CA ASP A 359 38.48 -14.44 -11.51
C ASP A 359 36.98 -14.14 -11.65
N ILE A 360 36.58 -12.95 -11.20
CA ILE A 360 35.20 -12.49 -11.25
C ILE A 360 34.99 -11.69 -12.54
N ALA A 361 34.12 -12.20 -13.40
CA ALA A 361 33.73 -11.51 -14.62
C ALA A 361 32.97 -10.22 -14.30
N ALA A 362 33.14 -9.20 -15.15
CA ALA A 362 32.35 -7.99 -15.01
C ALA A 362 30.87 -8.30 -15.20
N ARG A 363 30.03 -7.78 -14.30
CA ARG A 363 28.58 -7.89 -14.42
C ARG A 363 28.13 -7.37 -15.79
N PRO A 364 27.28 -8.12 -16.53
CA PRO A 364 26.63 -7.59 -17.72
C PRO A 364 25.82 -6.35 -17.32
N SER A 365 26.19 -5.18 -17.86
CA SER A 365 25.48 -3.94 -17.55
C SER A 365 24.04 -4.02 -18.09
N ALA A 366 23.07 -3.99 -17.19
CA ALA A 366 21.69 -3.69 -17.56
C ALA A 366 21.61 -2.18 -17.85
N GLU A 367 22.11 -1.75 -19.00
CA GLU A 367 21.96 -0.35 -19.41
C GLU A 367 20.48 0.02 -19.43
N GLY A 368 20.14 1.15 -18.79
CA GLY A 368 18.79 1.68 -18.83
C GLY A 368 18.42 1.96 -20.28
N SER A 369 17.50 1.17 -20.84
CA SER A 369 17.06 1.38 -22.22
C SER A 369 16.56 2.82 -22.41
N ALA A 370 16.85 3.43 -23.56
CA ALA A 370 16.34 4.77 -23.89
C ALA A 370 14.81 4.87 -23.72
N THR A 371 14.11 3.77 -24.01
CA THR A 371 12.67 3.61 -23.77
C THR A 371 12.31 3.71 -22.28
N GLY A 372 13.08 3.08 -21.40
CA GLY A 372 12.90 3.15 -19.95
C GLY A 372 13.04 4.58 -19.42
N ILE A 373 14.07 5.30 -19.87
CA ILE A 373 14.28 6.72 -19.50
C ILE A 373 13.13 7.58 -20.02
N ALA A 374 12.70 7.39 -21.27
CA ALA A 374 11.57 8.13 -21.84
C ALA A 374 10.27 7.90 -21.05
N LEU A 375 10.00 6.66 -20.62
CA LEU A 375 8.85 6.34 -19.77
C LEU A 375 8.93 7.01 -18.40
N GLN A 376 10.10 7.04 -17.77
CA GLN A 376 10.31 7.73 -16.48
C GLN A 376 10.06 9.24 -16.61
N ILE A 377 10.58 9.86 -17.68
CA ILE A 377 10.36 11.29 -17.96
C ILE A 377 8.86 11.55 -18.17
N LEU A 378 8.16 10.70 -18.94
CA LEU A 378 6.72 10.82 -19.16
C LEU A 378 5.93 10.71 -17.85
N GLN A 379 6.24 9.71 -17.02
CA GLN A 379 5.62 9.51 -15.72
C GLN A 379 5.82 10.73 -14.81
N LEU A 380 7.06 11.24 -14.72
CA LEU A 380 7.39 12.43 -13.95
C LEU A 380 6.62 13.65 -14.47
N ALA A 381 6.57 13.86 -15.78
CA ALA A 381 5.84 14.97 -16.40
C ALA A 381 4.34 14.92 -16.06
N VAL A 382 3.71 13.74 -16.14
CA VAL A 382 2.30 13.57 -15.79
C VAL A 382 2.03 13.86 -14.32
N ILE A 383 2.92 13.42 -13.42
CA ILE A 383 2.82 13.74 -11.98
C ILE A 383 2.93 15.25 -11.75
N VAL A 384 3.90 15.92 -12.38
CA VAL A 384 4.07 17.37 -12.28
C VAL A 384 2.82 18.10 -12.77
N ILE A 385 2.26 17.70 -13.92
CA ILE A 385 1.02 18.27 -14.45
C ILE A 385 -0.14 18.05 -13.46
N ALA A 386 -0.26 16.85 -12.87
CA ALA A 386 -1.31 16.55 -11.91
C ALA A 386 -1.20 17.41 -10.64
N LEU A 387 0.02 17.64 -10.14
CA LEU A 387 0.29 18.51 -9.00
C LEU A 387 -0.04 19.97 -9.32
N LEU A 388 0.35 20.45 -10.50
CA LEU A 388 0.01 21.80 -10.97
C LEU A 388 -1.50 22.00 -11.12
N LEU A 389 -2.22 20.98 -11.59
CA LEU A 389 -3.69 21.01 -11.70
C LEU A 389 -4.40 20.88 -10.33
N ALA A 390 -3.78 20.21 -9.36
CA ALA A 390 -4.30 20.10 -8.00
C ALA A 390 -4.13 21.40 -7.20
N ALA A 391 -3.17 22.25 -7.59
CA ALA A 391 -2.91 23.52 -6.92
C ALA A 391 -4.16 24.45 -6.98
N PRO A 392 -4.69 24.91 -5.83
CA PRO A 392 -5.88 25.73 -5.80
C PRO A 392 -5.58 27.14 -6.34
N THR A 393 -5.99 27.42 -7.58
CA THR A 393 -5.95 28.77 -8.15
C THR A 393 -6.98 29.71 -7.50
N GLY A 394 -6.73 31.03 -7.51
CA GLY A 394 -7.68 32.02 -6.93
C GLY A 394 -9.10 31.91 -7.49
N ARG A 395 -9.22 31.63 -8.79
CA ARG A 395 -10.50 31.38 -9.48
C ARG A 395 -11.20 30.10 -9.02
N SER A 396 -10.45 29.03 -8.73
CA SER A 396 -11.04 27.79 -8.21
C SER A 396 -11.58 27.96 -6.79
N ARG A 397 -10.88 28.73 -5.95
CA ARG A 397 -11.32 29.08 -4.58
C ARG A 397 -12.59 29.93 -4.59
N ALA A 398 -12.64 30.95 -5.45
CA ALA A 398 -13.83 31.80 -5.59
C ALA A 398 -15.06 30.98 -6.02
N ARG A 399 -14.89 30.12 -7.04
CA ARG A 399 -15.95 29.24 -7.52
C ARG A 399 -16.40 28.19 -6.49
N ALA A 400 -15.48 27.67 -5.68
CA ALA A 400 -15.80 26.71 -4.63
C ALA A 400 -16.57 27.33 -3.44
N ARG A 401 -16.49 28.66 -3.25
CA ARG A 401 -17.30 29.38 -2.26
C ARG A 401 -18.73 29.61 -2.72
N GLN A 402 -18.95 29.64 -4.03
CA GLN A 402 -20.26 29.85 -4.66
C GLN A 402 -21.12 28.59 -4.74
N HIS A 403 -20.62 27.43 -4.29
CA HIS A 403 -21.39 26.18 -4.28
C HIS A 403 -21.55 25.65 -2.87
N PRO A 404 -22.78 25.28 -2.46
CA PRO A 404 -23.00 24.71 -1.15
C PRO A 404 -22.28 23.38 -1.02
N ARG A 405 -21.61 23.20 0.12
CA ARG A 405 -20.78 22.01 0.43
C ARG A 405 -21.60 20.81 0.90
N ILE A 406 -22.92 20.91 0.88
CA ILE A 406 -23.83 19.88 1.39
C ILE A 406 -24.19 18.93 0.25
N VAL A 407 -23.72 17.69 0.35
CA VAL A 407 -23.97 16.63 -0.64
C VAL A 407 -25.40 16.08 -0.48
N GLY A 408 -26.15 15.84 -1.55
CA GLY A 408 -27.47 15.18 -1.42
C GLY A 408 -28.53 16.03 -0.72
N LEU A 409 -28.47 17.37 -0.87
CA LEU A 409 -29.57 18.26 -0.51
C LEU A 409 -30.88 17.78 -1.17
N THR A 410 -31.94 17.75 -0.38
CA THR A 410 -33.29 17.51 -0.90
C THR A 410 -33.68 18.60 -1.90
N ALA A 411 -34.68 18.35 -2.75
CA ALA A 411 -35.13 19.33 -3.72
C ALA A 411 -35.60 20.64 -3.06
N SER A 412 -36.22 20.54 -1.89
CA SER A 412 -36.69 21.68 -1.10
C SER A 412 -35.52 22.49 -0.53
N GLU A 413 -34.50 21.81 0.02
CA GLU A 413 -33.29 22.46 0.55
C GLU A 413 -32.47 23.12 -0.56
N ARG A 414 -32.39 22.50 -1.75
CA ARG A 414 -31.75 23.14 -2.93
C ARG A 414 -32.45 24.42 -3.35
N ALA A 415 -33.78 24.45 -3.33
CA ALA A 415 -34.55 25.63 -3.69
C ALA A 415 -34.41 26.76 -2.66
N THR A 416 -34.38 26.43 -1.37
CA THR A 416 -34.17 27.42 -0.31
C THR A 416 -32.75 27.98 -0.29
N ASP A 417 -31.75 27.13 -0.53
CA ASP A 417 -30.35 27.56 -0.57
C ASP A 417 -30.05 28.41 -1.83
N ALA A 418 -30.63 28.04 -2.98
CA ALA A 418 -30.56 28.86 -4.19
C ALA A 418 -31.22 30.24 -4.00
N GLY A 419 -32.37 30.30 -3.32
CA GLY A 419 -33.04 31.56 -2.98
C GLY A 419 -32.29 32.40 -1.94
N ARG A 420 -31.48 31.77 -1.07
CA ARG A 420 -30.60 32.49 -0.13
C ARG A 420 -29.38 33.07 -0.83
N ALA A 421 -28.80 32.32 -1.78
CA ALA A 421 -27.69 32.80 -2.59
C ALA A 421 -28.09 34.00 -3.46
N SER A 422 -29.28 33.97 -4.08
CA SER A 422 -29.74 35.10 -4.91
C SER A 422 -29.98 36.38 -4.09
N ARG A 423 -30.49 36.26 -2.86
CA ARG A 423 -30.69 37.42 -1.97
C ARG A 423 -29.37 38.05 -1.52
N LEU A 424 -28.34 37.25 -1.32
CA LEU A 424 -27.01 37.77 -0.97
C LEU A 424 -26.35 38.48 -2.16
N ASP A 425 -26.61 38.04 -3.39
CA ASP A 425 -26.17 38.73 -4.61
C ASP A 425 -26.96 40.05 -4.82
N ASP A 426 -28.28 40.07 -4.56
CA ASP A 426 -29.10 41.29 -4.65
C ASP A 426 -28.71 42.32 -3.57
N ASP A 427 -28.51 41.89 -2.31
CA ASP A 427 -28.07 42.77 -1.23
C ASP A 427 -26.67 43.33 -1.49
N GLY A 428 -25.74 42.51 -2.01
CA GLY A 428 -24.41 42.96 -2.41
C GLY A 428 -24.42 43.91 -3.62
N ALA A 429 -25.37 43.75 -4.55
CA ALA A 429 -25.55 44.67 -5.66
C ALA A 429 -26.15 46.02 -5.21
N HIS A 430 -27.06 46.00 -4.24
CA HIS A 430 -27.60 47.21 -3.61
C HIS A 430 -26.56 47.96 -2.78
N GLU A 431 -25.68 47.25 -2.07
CA GLU A 431 -24.57 47.83 -1.30
C GLU A 431 -23.50 48.46 -2.21
N ALA A 432 -23.22 47.85 -3.38
CA ALA A 432 -22.32 48.41 -4.39
C ALA A 432 -22.88 49.65 -5.11
N GLN A 433 -24.21 49.80 -5.21
CA GLN A 433 -24.85 51.01 -5.74
C GLN A 433 -24.98 52.15 -4.71
N ALA A 434 -24.84 51.85 -3.41
CA ALA A 434 -24.90 52.83 -2.33
C ALA A 434 -23.54 53.47 -1.98
N LEU A 435 -22.44 53.01 -2.58
CA LEU A 435 -21.14 53.66 -2.46
C LEU A 435 -21.11 54.95 -3.29
N PRO A 436 -20.74 56.11 -2.71
CA PRO A 436 -20.66 57.35 -3.47
C PRO A 436 -19.63 57.22 -4.59
N SER A 437 -20.01 57.56 -5.81
CA SER A 437 -19.09 57.69 -6.94
C SER A 437 -17.94 58.62 -6.56
N GLU A 438 -16.69 58.13 -6.61
CA GLU A 438 -15.52 58.99 -6.45
C GLU A 438 -15.61 60.21 -7.38
N PRO A 439 -15.33 61.42 -6.90
CA PRO A 439 -15.29 62.58 -7.77
C PRO A 439 -14.14 62.42 -8.76
N ARG A 440 -14.47 62.40 -10.05
CA ARG A 440 -13.49 62.57 -11.13
C ARG A 440 -12.76 63.88 -10.88
N GLY A 441 -11.47 63.78 -10.60
CA GLY A 441 -10.58 64.94 -10.56
C GLY A 441 -10.49 65.57 -11.94
N GLU A 442 -11.01 66.78 -12.05
CA GLU A 442 -10.68 67.74 -13.11
C GLU A 442 -10.27 69.05 -12.43
N GLU A 443 -9.07 69.52 -12.83
CA GLU A 443 -8.47 70.85 -12.63
C GLU A 443 -8.03 71.21 -11.18
N ALA A 444 -6.87 71.83 -10.92
CA ALA A 444 -6.06 72.71 -11.73
C ALA A 444 -4.59 72.79 -11.23
N THR A 445 -3.74 73.30 -12.15
CA THR A 445 -2.38 73.90 -12.01
C THR A 445 -1.18 73.02 -11.70
#